data_AF-A0A6A2WK20-F1
#
_entry.id   AF-A0A6A2WK20-F1
#
_cell.length_a   1.000
_cell.length_b   1.000
_cell.length_c   1.000
_cell.angle_alpha   90.00
_cell.angle_beta   90.00
_cell.angle_gamma   90.00
#
_symmetry.space_group_name_H-M   'P 1'
#
loop_
_entity.id
_entity.type
_entity.pdbx_description
1 polymer ?
#
loop_
_entity_poly.entity_id
_entity_poly.type
_entity_poly.pdbx_seq_one_letter_code
_entity_poly.pdbx_strand_id
1 'polypeptide(L)'
;MEEVDIVSWNSLISGCCKSGHEDLTLKQFDQMRLAGYSPDEFTLSNLIAVCTNLRNLDKQISALCVKMGFISNSIVSTTVIDLSSKCNALEDSVRLFEEVELRDSLVCDSMVSSYARHGFQEDAY
;
A
#
# COMPACT_ATOMS: atom_id res chain seq x y z
N MET A 1 16.24 12.39 27.93
CA MET A 1 16.38 12.14 26.49
C MET A 1 15.08 11.50 26.09
N GLU A 2 14.21 12.22 25.38
CA GLU A 2 12.95 11.63 24.91
C GLU A 2 13.33 10.49 23.96
N GLU A 3 13.10 9.24 24.40
CA GLU A 3 13.23 8.10 23.52
C GLU A 3 12.13 8.19 22.47
N VAL A 4 12.52 8.22 21.21
CA VAL A 4 11.56 8.15 20.10
C VAL A 4 10.91 6.78 20.16
N ASP A 5 9.59 6.73 20.36
CA ASP A 5 8.81 5.51 20.37
C ASP A 5 7.99 5.36 19.07
N ILE A 6 7.26 4.25 18.96
CA ILE A 6 6.41 3.95 17.80
C ILE A 6 5.34 5.05 17.57
N VAL A 7 4.83 5.65 18.65
CA VAL A 7 3.80 6.70 18.60
C VAL A 7 4.39 7.99 18.01
N SER A 8 5.63 8.32 18.37
CA SER A 8 6.38 9.45 17.84
C SER A 8 6.65 9.29 16.34
N TRP A 9 7.08 8.10 15.91
CA TRP A 9 7.26 7.78 14.49
C TRP A 9 5.95 7.89 13.70
N ASN A 10 4.87 7.29 14.21
CA ASN A 10 3.55 7.37 13.59
C ASN A 10 3.04 8.81 13.46
N SER A 11 3.30 9.64 14.48
CA SER A 11 2.94 11.06 14.45
C SER A 11 3.70 11.82 13.37
N LEU A 12 5.02 11.58 13.25
CA LEU A 12 5.86 12.18 12.20
C LEU A 12 5.41 11.75 10.80
N ILE A 13 5.22 10.45 10.59
CA ILE A 13 4.80 9.88 9.31
C ILE A 13 3.42 10.42 8.92
N SER A 14 2.44 10.44 9.84
CA SER A 14 1.11 10.97 9.55
C SER A 14 1.12 12.48 9.26
N GLY A 15 1.93 13.25 9.99
CA GLY A 15 2.10 14.68 9.75
C GLY A 15 2.65 14.97 8.35
N CYS A 16 3.67 14.23 7.92
CA CYS A 16 4.24 14.33 6.57
C CYS A 16 3.21 13.93 5.50
N CYS A 17 2.52 12.80 5.71
CA CYS A 17 1.52 12.28 4.79
C CYS A 17 0.36 13.27 4.59
N LYS A 18 -0.20 13.81 5.68
CA LYS A 18 -1.32 14.77 5.64
C LYS A 18 -0.94 16.11 4.99
N SER A 19 0.34 16.45 5.04
CA SER A 19 0.87 17.68 4.44
C SER A 19 1.18 17.52 2.95
N GLY A 20 0.97 16.32 2.37
CA GLY A 20 1.31 16.05 0.96
C GLY A 20 2.81 16.05 0.70
N HIS A 21 3.62 15.64 1.68
CA HIS A 21 5.06 15.45 1.52
C HIS A 21 5.36 13.95 1.41
N GLU A 22 5.02 13.37 0.27
CA GLU A 22 5.16 11.93 0.02
C GLU A 22 6.60 11.44 0.21
N ASP A 23 7.58 12.13 -0.39
CA ASP A 23 9.01 11.78 -0.28
C ASP A 23 9.51 11.81 1.17
N LEU A 24 9.05 12.81 1.94
CA LEU A 24 9.42 12.94 3.34
C LEU A 24 8.80 11.82 4.17
N THR A 25 7.55 11.43 3.85
CA THR A 25 6.86 10.32 4.50
C THR A 25 7.63 9.01 4.32
N LEU A 26 8.06 8.71 3.09
CA LEU A 26 8.89 7.54 2.79
C LEU A 26 10.24 7.60 3.51
N LYS A 27 10.88 8.77 3.55
CA LYS A 27 12.14 8.96 4.28
C LYS A 27 11.99 8.72 5.78
N GLN A 28 10.90 9.18 6.40
CA GLN A 28 10.64 8.92 7.82
C GLN A 28 10.40 7.43 8.09
N PHE A 29 9.70 6.75 7.18
CA PHE A 29 9.52 5.30 7.25
C PHE A 29 10.85 4.54 7.18
N ASP A 30 11.76 4.93 6.28
CA ASP A 30 13.08 4.31 6.21
C ASP A 30 13.89 4.54 7.49
N GLN A 31 13.84 5.76 8.06
CA GLN A 31 14.51 6.05 9.32
C GLN A 31 13.94 5.25 10.50
N MET A 32 12.62 5.08 10.56
CA MET A 32 11.95 4.24 11.55
C MET A 32 12.48 2.79 11.49
N ARG A 33 12.59 2.23 10.28
CA ARG A 33 13.11 0.87 10.07
C ARG A 33 14.59 0.76 10.46
N LEU A 34 15.41 1.75 10.09
CA LEU A 34 16.83 1.79 10.46
C LEU A 34 17.03 1.91 11.97
N ALA A 35 16.10 2.56 12.68
CA ALA A 35 16.07 2.63 14.14
C ALA A 35 15.59 1.32 14.80
N GLY A 36 15.24 0.29 14.02
CA GLY A 36 14.82 -1.02 14.52
C GLY A 36 13.35 -1.14 14.89
N TYR A 37 12.52 -0.14 14.54
CA TYR A 37 11.09 -0.17 14.80
C TYR A 37 10.35 -0.88 13.66
N SER A 38 9.47 -1.79 14.02
CA SER A 38 8.56 -2.44 13.07
C SER A 38 7.35 -1.53 12.81
N PRO A 39 6.97 -1.30 11.53
CA PRO A 39 5.75 -0.58 11.20
C PRO A 39 4.51 -1.30 11.70
N ASP A 40 3.47 -0.54 12.02
CA ASP A 40 2.16 -1.06 12.40
C ASP A 40 1.10 -0.74 11.33
N GLU A 41 -0.16 -1.07 11.62
CA GLU A 41 -1.32 -0.79 10.76
C GLU A 41 -1.41 0.68 10.36
N PHE A 42 -1.10 1.57 11.31
CA PHE A 42 -1.19 3.00 11.11
C PHE A 42 -0.07 3.50 10.21
N THR A 43 1.16 3.02 10.42
CA THR A 43 2.29 3.31 9.52
C THR A 43 1.95 2.89 8.09
N LEU A 44 1.46 1.66 7.91
CA LEU A 44 1.13 1.10 6.59
C LEU A 44 -0.01 1.85 5.90
N SER A 45 -1.04 2.25 6.64
CA SER A 45 -2.16 3.03 6.09
C SER A 45 -1.71 4.36 5.48
N ASN A 46 -0.78 5.07 6.14
CA ASN A 46 -0.20 6.30 5.61
C ASN A 46 0.66 6.02 4.36
N LEU A 47 1.42 4.93 4.34
CA LEU A 47 2.24 4.54 3.19
C LEU A 47 1.40 4.18 1.96
N ILE A 48 0.29 3.46 2.15
CA ILE A 48 -0.65 3.14 1.08
C ILE A 48 -1.28 4.42 0.51
N ALA A 49 -1.63 5.38 1.37
CA ALA A 49 -2.15 6.67 0.93
C ALA A 49 -1.13 7.44 0.08
N VAL A 50 0.14 7.45 0.49
CA VAL A 50 1.25 8.02 -0.30
C VAL A 50 1.39 7.33 -1.65
N CYS A 51 1.44 5.99 -1.69
CA CYS A 51 1.51 5.25 -2.96
C CYS A 51 0.31 5.54 -3.87
N THR A 52 -0.87 5.73 -3.28
CA THR A 52 -2.10 6.09 -4.01
C THR A 52 -1.98 7.46 -4.66
N ASN A 53 -1.49 8.45 -3.90
CA ASN A 53 -1.28 9.81 -4.40
C ASN A 53 -0.22 9.87 -5.50
N LEU A 54 0.89 9.14 -5.33
CA LEU A 54 1.97 9.06 -6.31
C LEU A 54 1.59 8.23 -7.55
N ARG A 55 0.47 7.50 -7.51
CA ARG A 55 0.11 6.48 -8.51
C ARG A 55 1.29 5.54 -8.80
N ASN A 56 2.02 5.22 -7.74
CA ASN A 56 3.22 4.39 -7.80
C ASN A 56 3.25 3.53 -6.56
N LEU A 57 2.93 2.25 -6.74
CA LEU A 57 3.01 1.26 -5.68
C LEU A 57 4.45 0.77 -5.56
N ASP A 58 5.13 1.16 -4.47
CA ASP A 58 6.43 0.59 -4.17
C ASP A 58 6.24 -0.90 -3.82
N LYS A 59 6.97 -1.76 -4.55
CA LYS A 59 6.97 -3.22 -4.35
C LYS A 59 7.37 -3.60 -2.92
N GLN A 60 8.18 -2.79 -2.25
CA GLN A 60 8.55 -3.01 -0.87
C GLN A 60 7.37 -2.78 0.07
N ILE A 61 6.55 -1.77 -0.19
CA ILE A 61 5.37 -1.45 0.62
C ILE A 61 4.29 -2.52 0.42
N SER A 62 4.04 -2.92 -0.83
CA SER A 62 3.09 -4.01 -1.11
C SER A 62 3.50 -5.33 -0.47
N ALA A 63 4.79 -5.71 -0.59
CA ALA A 63 5.32 -6.90 0.08
C ALA A 63 5.25 -6.79 1.62
N LEU A 64 5.39 -5.59 2.18
CA LEU A 64 5.23 -5.38 3.62
C LEU A 64 3.79 -5.62 4.05
N CYS A 65 2.81 -5.14 3.28
CA CYS A 65 1.39 -5.38 3.55
C CYS A 65 1.06 -6.87 3.53
N VAL A 66 1.63 -7.64 2.59
CA VAL A 66 1.54 -9.11 2.56
C VAL A 66 2.13 -9.71 3.84
N LYS A 67 3.40 -9.39 4.11
CA LYS A 67 4.18 -10.02 5.19
C LYS A 67 3.61 -9.76 6.57
N MET A 68 3.02 -8.58 6.78
CA MET A 68 2.42 -8.16 8.03
C MET A 68 0.98 -8.69 8.21
N GLY A 69 0.47 -9.46 7.24
CA GLY A 69 -0.87 -10.06 7.31
C GLY A 69 -2.02 -9.09 7.04
N PHE A 70 -1.74 -7.86 6.60
CA PHE A 70 -2.77 -6.85 6.33
C PHE A 70 -3.66 -7.19 5.15
N ILE A 71 -3.26 -8.14 4.30
CA ILE A 71 -4.10 -8.64 3.20
C ILE A 71 -5.34 -9.39 3.71
N SER A 72 -5.32 -9.89 4.96
CA SER A 72 -6.53 -10.42 5.61
C SER A 72 -7.60 -9.35 5.85
N ASN A 73 -7.23 -8.06 5.87
CA ASN A 73 -8.17 -6.95 5.90
C ASN A 73 -8.60 -6.62 4.47
N SER A 74 -9.87 -6.92 4.16
CA SER A 74 -10.49 -6.66 2.85
C SER A 74 -10.29 -5.23 2.33
N ILE A 75 -10.33 -4.23 3.20
CA ILE A 75 -10.17 -2.83 2.81
C ILE A 75 -8.75 -2.61 2.29
N VAL A 76 -7.75 -3.15 2.99
CA VAL A 76 -6.34 -3.00 2.61
C VAL A 76 -6.05 -3.79 1.33
N SER A 77 -6.49 -5.04 1.23
CA SER A 77 -6.28 -5.85 0.02
C SER A 77 -6.96 -5.25 -1.21
N THR A 78 -8.20 -4.78 -1.08
CA THR A 78 -8.92 -4.06 -2.14
C THR A 78 -8.12 -2.84 -2.59
N THR A 79 -7.62 -2.02 -1.66
CA THR A 79 -6.88 -0.80 -1.98
C THR A 79 -5.56 -1.09 -2.69
N VAL A 80 -4.82 -2.11 -2.24
CA VAL A 80 -3.54 -2.49 -2.85
C VAL A 80 -3.75 -3.09 -4.24
N ILE A 81 -4.77 -3.93 -4.46
CA ILE A 81 -5.13 -4.46 -5.80
C ILE A 81 -5.54 -3.33 -6.74
N ASP A 82 -6.38 -2.41 -6.28
CA ASP A 82 -6.92 -1.33 -7.09
C ASP A 82 -5.83 -0.30 -7.47
N LEU A 83 -4.84 -0.13 -6.58
CA LEU A 83 -3.66 0.68 -6.84
C LEU A 83 -2.65 -0.02 -7.76
N SER A 84 -2.39 -1.32 -7.57
CA SER A 84 -1.54 -2.12 -8.47
C SER A 84 -2.07 -2.08 -9.90
N SER A 85 -3.39 -2.18 -10.05
CA SER A 85 -4.10 -2.00 -11.31
C SER A 85 -3.84 -0.64 -11.96
N LYS A 86 -3.92 0.45 -11.20
CA LYS A 86 -3.71 1.81 -11.71
C LYS A 86 -2.26 2.11 -12.09
N CYS A 87 -1.30 1.29 -11.66
CA CYS A 87 0.12 1.43 -11.94
C CYS A 87 0.60 0.54 -13.12
N ASN A 88 -0.30 0.03 -13.96
CA ASN A 88 -0.02 -0.94 -15.05
C ASN A 88 0.67 -2.24 -14.56
N ALA A 89 0.51 -2.58 -13.28
CA ALA A 89 1.10 -3.78 -12.68
C ALA A 89 0.02 -4.86 -12.49
N LEU A 90 -0.65 -5.25 -13.59
CA LEU A 90 -1.70 -6.28 -13.56
C LEU A 90 -1.19 -7.59 -12.97
N GLU A 91 0.03 -8.01 -13.30
CA GLU A 91 0.65 -9.22 -12.74
C GLU A 91 0.81 -9.13 -11.22
N ASP A 92 1.22 -7.97 -10.69
CA ASP A 92 1.35 -7.78 -9.24
C ASP A 92 -0.03 -7.77 -8.55
N SER A 93 -1.06 -7.18 -9.20
CA SER A 93 -2.47 -7.24 -8.77
C SER A 93 -2.98 -8.68 -8.68
N VAL A 94 -2.72 -9.50 -9.71
CA VAL A 94 -3.14 -10.90 -9.78
C VAL A 94 -2.46 -11.75 -8.71
N ARG A 95 -1.14 -11.59 -8.53
CA ARG A 95 -0.39 -12.30 -7.48
C ARG A 95 -0.91 -11.97 -6.08
N LEU A 96 -1.19 -10.69 -5.81
CA LEU A 96 -1.75 -10.28 -4.52
C LEU A 96 -3.15 -10.87 -4.28
N PHE A 97 -4.00 -10.90 -5.29
CA PHE A 97 -5.33 -11.54 -5.20
C PHE A 97 -5.24 -13.05 -4.98
N GLU A 98 -4.21 -13.71 -5.51
CA GLU A 98 -3.95 -15.13 -5.25
C GLU A 98 -3.56 -15.40 -3.79
N GLU A 99 -2.83 -14.48 -3.17
CA GLU A 99 -2.38 -14.54 -1.76
C GLU A 99 -3.47 -14.12 -0.75
N VAL A 100 -4.57 -13.51 -1.19
CA VAL A 100 -5.71 -13.18 -0.31
C VAL A 100 -6.46 -14.47 0.08
N GLU A 101 -6.34 -14.87 1.35
CA GLU A 101 -7.09 -16.01 1.91
C GLU A 101 -8.61 -15.75 2.00
N LEU A 102 -9.02 -14.52 2.30
CA LEU A 102 -10.42 -14.11 2.43
C LEU A 102 -10.84 -13.23 1.25
N ARG A 103 -11.34 -13.87 0.19
CA ARG A 103 -11.89 -13.17 -0.98
C ARG A 103 -13.33 -12.80 -0.72
N ASP A 104 -13.57 -11.53 -0.42
CA ASP A 104 -14.92 -10.99 -0.36
C ASP A 104 -15.31 -10.29 -1.67
N SER A 105 -16.52 -9.75 -1.72
CA SER A 105 -17.05 -9.04 -2.90
C SER A 105 -16.14 -7.89 -3.33
N LEU A 106 -15.61 -7.11 -2.38
CA LEU A 106 -14.82 -5.91 -2.67
C LEU A 106 -13.50 -6.26 -3.36
N VAL A 107 -12.82 -7.31 -2.87
CA VAL A 107 -11.58 -7.82 -3.45
C VAL A 107 -11.81 -8.35 -4.87
N CYS A 108 -12.94 -9.04 -5.10
CA CYS A 108 -13.30 -9.54 -6.43
C CYS A 108 -13.69 -8.40 -7.40
N ASP A 109 -14.47 -7.43 -6.96
CA ASP A 109 -14.88 -6.26 -7.76
C ASP A 109 -13.67 -5.43 -8.19
N SER A 110 -12.67 -5.30 -7.30
CA SER A 110 -11.39 -4.66 -7.58
C SER A 110 -10.59 -5.41 -8.66
N MET A 111 -10.55 -6.75 -8.58
CA MET A 111 -9.87 -7.57 -9.60
C MET A 111 -10.57 -7.49 -10.97
N VAL A 112 -11.90 -7.56 -11.02
CA VAL A 112 -12.67 -7.40 -12.28
C VAL A 112 -12.43 -6.02 -12.88
N SER A 113 -12.45 -4.98 -12.05
CA SER A 113 -12.10 -3.61 -12.47
C SER A 113 -10.67 -3.52 -12.99
N SER A 114 -9.75 -4.28 -12.39
CA SER A 114 -8.36 -4.33 -12.82
C SER A 114 -8.20 -4.95 -14.21
N TYR A 115 -8.83 -6.09 -14.47
CA TYR A 115 -8.82 -6.73 -15.78
C TYR A 115 -9.50 -5.86 -16.84
N ALA A 116 -10.65 -5.25 -16.52
CA ALA A 116 -11.36 -4.40 -17.47
C ALA A 116 -10.48 -3.23 -17.95
N ARG A 117 -9.79 -2.53 -17.04
CA ARG A 117 -8.91 -1.41 -17.39
C ARG A 117 -7.76 -1.82 -18.32
N HIS A 118 -7.16 -2.98 -18.09
CA HIS A 118 -6.03 -3.45 -18.91
C HIS A 118 -6.48 -4.02 -20.26
N GLY A 119 -7.63 -4.72 -20.31
CA GLY A 119 -8.20 -5.18 -21.58
C GLY A 119 -8.54 -4.01 -22.53
N PHE A 120 -9.08 -2.90 -22.00
CA PHE A 120 -9.31 -1.69 -22.79
C PHE A 120 -8.01 -0.99 -23.22
N GLN A 121 -6.87 -1.23 -22.57
CA GLN A 121 -5.57 -0.71 -22.99
C GLN A 121 -4.94 -1.56 -24.09
N GLU A 122 -5.12 -2.89 -24.08
CA GLU A 122 -4.66 -3.75 -25.17
C GLU A 122 -5.45 -3.50 -26.47
N ASP A 123 -6.74 -3.19 -26.38
CA ASP A 123 -7.60 -2.83 -27.53
C ASP A 123 -7.40 -1.39 -28.04
N ALA A 124 -6.56 -0.57 -27.37
CA ALA A 124 -6.39 0.86 -27.67
C ALA A 124 -5.23 1.19 -28.64
N TYR A 125 -4.68 0.22 -29.37
CA TYR A 125 -3.59 0.42 -30.34
C TYR A 125 -4.01 0.26 -31.80
#